data_AF-A0A7W8YM94-F1
#
_entry.id   AF-A0A7W8YM94-F1
#
_cell.length_a   1.000
_cell.length_b   1.000
_cell.length_c   1.000
_cell.angle_alpha   90.00
_cell.angle_beta   90.00
_cell.angle_gamma   90.00
#
_symmetry.space_group_name_H-M   'P 1'
#
loop_
_entity.id
_entity.type
_entity.pdbx_description
1 polymer ?
#
loop_
_entity_poly.entity_id
_entity_poly.type
_entity_poly.pdbx_seq_one_letter_code
_entity_poly.pdbx_strand_id
1 'polypeptide(L)'
;MKRSPMKPGNPLARTPFKRTSPMPSTGMLSVQSHQRMAPKGKAGLKTKGPRSTPIRRAARGQDCTLRMAVCNFDPDTTVLCHSNFLADGKGMGLKAPDTAAAFGCSACHDVLDGRRPRPAGLSLAELEDTFYAAVCRTHEILRTMGLLDAAPAAIQPTLEHP
;
A
#
# COMPACT_ATOMS: atom_id res chain seq x y z
N MET A 1 -7.82 5.17 -25.84
CA MET A 1 -7.73 3.76 -26.28
C MET A 1 -7.83 2.83 -25.07
N LYS A 2 -8.73 1.83 -25.07
CA LYS A 2 -8.80 0.82 -24.00
C LYS A 2 -7.76 -0.28 -24.28
N ARG A 3 -6.82 -0.52 -23.34
CA ARG A 3 -5.83 -1.61 -23.47
C ARG A 3 -6.53 -2.96 -23.25
N SER A 4 -6.42 -3.86 -24.21
CA SER A 4 -6.97 -5.22 -24.11
C SER A 4 -6.26 -6.02 -23.01
N PRO A 5 -6.94 -6.94 -22.31
CA PRO A 5 -6.32 -7.77 -21.27
C PRO A 5 -5.37 -8.78 -21.92
N MET A 6 -4.13 -8.88 -21.41
CA MET A 6 -3.21 -9.95 -21.83
C MET A 6 -3.67 -11.29 -21.26
N LYS A 7 -3.78 -12.30 -22.14
CA LYS A 7 -4.09 -13.67 -21.73
C LYS A 7 -2.85 -14.30 -21.07
N PRO A 8 -2.96 -14.99 -19.93
CA PRO A 8 -1.85 -15.76 -19.37
C PRO A 8 -1.46 -16.88 -20.35
N GLY A 9 -0.18 -16.95 -20.71
CA GLY A 9 0.36 -18.05 -21.51
C GLY A 9 0.40 -19.36 -20.72
N ASN A 10 0.37 -20.49 -21.41
CA ASN A 10 0.51 -21.81 -20.79
C ASN A 10 1.85 -21.91 -20.05
N PRO A 11 1.89 -22.49 -18.84
CA PRO A 11 3.13 -22.65 -18.10
C PRO A 11 4.08 -23.58 -18.87
N LEU A 12 5.35 -23.19 -18.94
CA LEU A 12 6.40 -24.03 -19.53
C LEU A 12 6.47 -25.36 -18.78
N ALA A 13 6.46 -26.47 -19.53
CA ALA A 13 6.58 -27.81 -18.97
C ALA A 13 7.97 -27.95 -18.29
N ARG A 14 7.97 -28.29 -17.00
CA ARG A 14 9.21 -28.58 -16.26
C ARG A 14 9.70 -29.96 -16.68
N THR A 15 10.77 -30.01 -17.49
CA THR A 15 11.46 -31.27 -17.79
C THR A 15 12.30 -31.69 -16.58
N PRO A 16 12.26 -32.96 -16.14
CA PRO A 16 13.14 -33.43 -15.09
C PRO A 16 14.60 -33.40 -15.55
N PHE A 17 15.50 -32.99 -14.66
CA PHE A 17 16.94 -33.15 -14.87
C PHE A 17 17.26 -34.64 -15.09
N LYS A 18 17.92 -34.96 -16.20
CA LYS A 18 18.37 -36.32 -16.52
C LYS A 18 19.45 -36.71 -15.50
N ARG A 19 19.10 -37.57 -14.54
CA ARG A 19 20.07 -38.13 -13.60
C ARG A 19 20.92 -39.15 -14.37
N THR A 20 22.22 -38.94 -14.44
CA THR A 20 23.15 -39.96 -14.94
C THR A 20 22.97 -41.23 -14.10
N SER A 21 22.87 -42.38 -14.76
CA SER A 21 22.48 -43.68 -14.19
C SER A 21 23.29 -44.04 -12.93
N PRO A 22 22.69 -44.67 -11.91
CA PRO A 22 23.45 -45.22 -10.78
C PRO A 22 24.19 -46.49 -11.20
N MET A 23 25.36 -46.73 -10.61
CA MET A 23 26.18 -47.94 -10.80
C MET A 23 25.39 -49.21 -10.42
N PRO A 24 25.63 -50.38 -11.05
CA PRO A 24 24.90 -51.60 -10.74
C PRO A 24 25.29 -52.16 -9.36
N SER A 25 24.27 -52.41 -8.54
CA SER A 25 24.36 -52.99 -7.20
C SER A 25 24.43 -54.52 -7.26
N THR A 26 25.51 -55.12 -6.78
CA THR A 26 25.50 -56.54 -6.41
C THR A 26 25.02 -56.67 -4.97
N GLY A 27 23.85 -57.29 -4.79
CA GLY A 27 23.50 -57.98 -3.56
C GLY A 27 22.40 -57.33 -2.70
N MET A 28 21.38 -58.15 -2.45
CA MET A 28 20.58 -58.25 -1.23
C MET A 28 19.18 -57.61 -1.22
N LEU A 29 18.19 -58.53 -1.26
CA LEU A 29 16.84 -58.49 -0.69
C LEU A 29 15.94 -57.31 -1.06
N SER A 30 14.99 -57.58 -1.97
CA SER A 30 13.86 -56.71 -2.30
C SER A 30 12.92 -56.59 -1.10
N VAL A 31 13.21 -55.63 -0.21
CA VAL A 31 12.20 -55.12 0.72
C VAL A 31 11.23 -54.32 -0.13
N GLN A 32 10.02 -54.84 -0.33
CA GLN A 32 8.93 -54.11 -0.97
C GLN A 32 8.58 -52.91 -0.09
N SER A 33 9.26 -51.79 -0.34
CA SER A 33 8.88 -50.52 0.24
C SER A 33 7.53 -50.15 -0.38
N HIS A 34 6.45 -50.36 0.37
CA HIS A 34 5.21 -49.65 0.10
C HIS A 34 5.55 -48.17 0.19
N GLN A 35 5.75 -47.54 -0.96
CA GLN A 35 5.98 -46.11 -1.08
C GLN A 35 4.73 -45.41 -0.52
N ARG A 36 4.77 -45.07 0.77
CA ARG A 36 3.80 -44.16 1.37
C ARG A 36 4.05 -42.81 0.72
N MET A 37 3.29 -42.50 -0.34
CA MET A 37 3.32 -41.17 -0.94
C MET A 37 2.95 -40.15 0.14
N ALA A 38 3.86 -39.22 0.41
CA ALA A 38 3.59 -38.11 1.31
C ALA A 38 2.34 -37.37 0.83
N PRO A 39 1.37 -37.05 1.71
CA PRO A 39 0.20 -36.28 1.31
C PRO A 39 0.67 -34.95 0.73
N LYS A 40 0.24 -34.68 -0.51
CA LYS A 40 0.49 -33.42 -1.22
C LYS A 40 0.00 -32.29 -0.31
N GLY A 41 0.93 -31.56 0.32
CA GLY A 41 0.60 -30.40 1.14
C GLY A 41 -0.26 -29.46 0.30
N LYS A 42 -1.49 -29.19 0.73
CA LYS A 42 -2.36 -28.23 0.05
C LYS A 42 -1.61 -26.90 0.05
N ALA A 43 -1.35 -26.35 -1.14
CA ALA A 43 -0.76 -25.02 -1.26
C ALA A 43 -1.61 -24.06 -0.42
N GLY A 44 -1.01 -23.48 0.62
CA GLY A 44 -1.69 -22.56 1.52
C GLY A 44 -2.39 -21.48 0.71
N LEU A 45 -3.70 -21.31 0.93
CA LEU A 45 -4.47 -20.27 0.27
C LEU A 45 -3.82 -18.92 0.61
N LYS A 46 -3.41 -18.17 -0.42
CA LYS A 46 -2.87 -16.81 -0.22
C LYS A 46 -3.86 -16.05 0.67
N THR A 47 -3.39 -15.56 1.81
CA THR A 47 -4.19 -14.72 2.70
C THR A 47 -4.75 -13.56 1.87
N LYS A 48 -6.06 -13.32 1.98
CA LYS A 48 -6.68 -12.16 1.33
C LYS A 48 -5.94 -10.93 1.86
N GLY A 49 -5.44 -10.09 0.96
CA GLY A 49 -4.70 -8.87 1.33
C GLY A 49 -5.47 -8.00 2.31
N PRO A 50 -4.81 -7.01 2.94
CA PRO A 50 -5.43 -6.17 3.95
C PRO A 50 -6.72 -5.54 3.41
N ARG A 51 -7.83 -5.78 4.11
CA ARG A 51 -9.14 -5.19 3.77
C ARG A 51 -9.02 -3.66 3.81
N SER A 52 -9.73 -2.97 2.91
CA SER A 52 -9.78 -1.50 2.94
C SER A 52 -10.30 -1.01 4.28
N THR A 53 -9.52 -0.19 4.98
CA THR A 53 -9.93 0.42 6.25
C THR A 53 -11.11 1.40 6.03
N PRO A 54 -11.93 1.67 7.06
CA PRO A 54 -13.00 2.67 6.97
C PRO A 54 -12.49 4.03 6.48
N ILE A 55 -11.32 4.46 6.96
CA ILE A 55 -10.65 5.71 6.56
C ILE A 55 -10.37 5.72 5.04
N ARG A 56 -9.84 4.63 4.48
CA ARG A 56 -9.60 4.52 3.03
C ARG A 56 -10.88 4.58 2.20
N ARG A 57 -11.99 4.08 2.74
CA ARG A 57 -13.30 4.14 2.08
C ARG A 57 -13.88 5.55 2.13
N ALA A 58 -13.66 6.25 3.24
CA ALA A 58 -14.17 7.60 3.46
C ALA A 58 -13.55 8.64 2.52
N ALA A 59 -12.34 8.38 2.00
CA ALA A 59 -11.70 9.27 1.03
C ALA A 59 -12.47 9.42 -0.30
N ARG A 60 -13.29 8.43 -0.69
CA ARG A 60 -14.04 8.48 -1.95
C ARG A 60 -15.15 9.52 -1.85
N GLY A 61 -15.23 10.41 -2.83
CA GLY A 61 -16.22 11.49 -2.86
C GLY A 61 -15.87 12.66 -1.92
N GLN A 62 -14.64 12.70 -1.40
CA GLN A 62 -14.14 13.84 -0.62
C GLN A 62 -13.35 14.80 -1.50
N ASP A 63 -13.29 16.06 -1.08
CA ASP A 63 -12.45 17.04 -1.73
C ASP A 63 -10.96 16.75 -1.49
N CYS A 64 -10.16 17.01 -2.52
CA CYS A 64 -8.70 16.93 -2.43
C CYS A 64 -8.19 17.97 -1.42
N THR A 65 -7.51 17.53 -0.35
CA THR A 65 -6.94 18.43 0.67
C THR A 65 -5.54 18.93 0.29
N LEU A 66 -4.83 18.20 -0.58
CA LEU A 66 -3.49 18.55 -1.08
C LEU A 66 -3.48 19.82 -1.94
N ARG A 67 -4.49 20.01 -2.81
CA ARG A 67 -4.71 21.21 -3.66
C ARG A 67 -3.45 21.84 -4.27
N MET A 68 -2.50 21.02 -4.70
CA MET A 68 -1.31 21.48 -5.43
C MET A 68 -1.71 22.09 -6.78
N ALA A 69 -0.80 22.81 -7.44
CA ALA A 69 -1.06 23.40 -8.77
C ALA A 69 -1.51 22.39 -9.84
N VAL A 70 -1.22 21.10 -9.66
CA VAL A 70 -1.62 20.01 -10.57
C VAL A 70 -3.00 19.42 -10.25
N CYS A 71 -3.71 19.93 -9.23
CA CYS A 71 -4.96 19.38 -8.74
C CYS A 71 -6.05 19.41 -9.81
N ASN A 72 -6.77 18.29 -9.98
CA ASN A 72 -7.89 18.17 -10.92
C ASN A 72 -9.25 18.56 -10.30
N PHE A 73 -9.31 18.72 -8.97
CA PHE A 73 -10.53 19.04 -8.20
C PHE A 73 -11.69 18.06 -8.39
N ASP A 74 -11.40 16.81 -8.77
CA ASP A 74 -12.40 15.77 -9.01
C ASP A 74 -12.52 14.85 -7.78
N PRO A 75 -13.62 14.93 -7.00
CA PRO A 75 -13.81 14.15 -5.78
C PRO A 75 -13.99 12.64 -6.04
N ASP A 76 -14.37 12.24 -7.25
CA ASP A 76 -14.51 10.83 -7.62
C ASP A 76 -13.15 10.14 -7.72
N THR A 77 -12.10 10.93 -7.98
CA THR A 77 -10.71 10.44 -8.06
C THR A 77 -9.97 10.50 -6.72
N THR A 78 -10.60 11.02 -5.67
CA THR A 78 -9.97 11.20 -4.36
C THR A 78 -9.75 9.86 -3.68
N VAL A 79 -8.51 9.67 -3.22
CA VAL A 79 -8.06 8.51 -2.47
C VAL A 79 -7.30 8.95 -1.22
N LEU A 80 -7.16 8.04 -0.26
CA LEU A 80 -6.29 8.25 0.90
C LEU A 80 -4.84 8.05 0.46
N CYS A 81 -4.09 9.14 0.33
CA CYS A 81 -2.70 9.17 -0.08
C CYS A 81 -1.79 9.10 1.14
N HIS A 82 -1.09 7.97 1.31
CA HIS A 82 -0.10 7.80 2.38
C HIS A 82 1.16 8.62 2.12
N SER A 83 1.80 9.05 3.20
CA SER A 83 3.09 9.72 3.13
C SER A 83 4.15 8.87 2.46
N ASN A 84 4.99 9.55 1.67
CA ASN A 84 6.21 9.00 1.09
C ASN A 84 7.48 9.51 1.80
N PHE A 85 7.35 10.12 2.98
CA PHE A 85 8.49 10.57 3.79
C PHE A 85 8.94 9.47 4.76
N LEU A 86 10.25 9.31 4.93
CA LEU A 86 10.81 8.28 5.80
C LEU A 86 10.49 8.55 7.28
N ALA A 87 10.37 9.82 7.66
CA ALA A 87 9.97 10.26 9.01
C ALA A 87 8.61 9.69 9.45
N ASP A 88 7.71 9.45 8.50
CA ASP A 88 6.35 8.98 8.78
C ASP A 88 6.24 7.44 8.84
N GLY A 89 7.38 6.73 8.90
CA GLY A 89 7.41 5.28 9.09
C GLY A 89 7.14 4.45 7.83
N LYS A 90 7.33 5.01 6.63
CA LYS A 90 7.33 4.19 5.40
C LYS A 90 8.50 3.19 5.39
N GLY A 91 8.35 2.11 4.64
CA GLY A 91 9.43 1.13 4.41
C GLY A 91 9.32 0.44 3.06
N MET A 92 10.30 -0.39 2.71
CA MET A 92 10.23 -1.18 1.47
C MET A 92 9.03 -2.15 1.52
N GLY A 93 8.04 -1.90 0.67
CA GLY A 93 6.79 -2.67 0.67
C GLY A 93 5.82 -2.34 1.82
N LEU A 94 6.15 -1.34 2.66
CA LEU A 94 5.34 -0.91 3.80
C LEU A 94 4.83 0.52 3.57
N LYS A 95 3.50 0.68 3.57
CA LYS A 95 2.86 2.00 3.55
C LYS A 95 2.95 2.63 4.94
N ALA A 96 3.09 3.96 4.98
CA ALA A 96 2.92 4.75 6.19
C ALA A 96 1.53 4.46 6.85
N PRO A 97 1.36 4.70 8.16
CA PRO A 97 0.08 4.51 8.82
C PRO A 97 -1.01 5.42 8.24
N ASP A 98 -2.28 5.05 8.43
CA ASP A 98 -3.42 5.86 7.94
C ASP A 98 -3.49 7.26 8.63
N THR A 99 -2.77 7.48 9.74
CA THR A 99 -2.60 8.79 10.41
C THR A 99 -1.58 9.71 9.74
N ALA A 100 -0.74 9.18 8.85
CA ALA A 100 0.19 9.94 8.02
C ALA A 100 -0.28 9.90 6.57
N ALA A 101 -1.53 10.29 6.34
CA ALA A 101 -2.16 10.26 5.04
C ALA A 101 -3.13 11.43 4.84
N ALA A 102 -3.24 11.89 3.59
CA ALA A 102 -4.09 13.00 3.19
C ALA A 102 -5.05 12.59 2.07
N PHE A 103 -6.18 13.27 1.94
CA PHE A 103 -7.05 13.11 0.77
C PHE A 103 -6.43 13.77 -0.46
N GLY A 104 -6.16 12.97 -1.48
CA GLY A 104 -5.57 13.43 -2.73
C GLY A 104 -6.33 12.93 -3.95
N CYS A 105 -6.61 13.84 -4.88
CA CYS A 105 -7.04 13.44 -6.22
C CYS A 105 -5.92 12.71 -6.97
N SER A 106 -6.27 12.02 -8.06
CA SER A 106 -5.31 11.23 -8.85
C SER A 106 -4.08 12.02 -9.30
N ALA A 107 -4.26 13.27 -9.75
CA ALA A 107 -3.17 14.10 -10.24
C ALA A 107 -2.21 14.55 -9.12
N CYS A 108 -2.74 14.91 -7.95
CA CYS A 108 -1.92 15.24 -6.78
C CYS A 108 -1.20 14.01 -6.24
N HIS A 109 -1.90 12.87 -6.20
CA HIS A 109 -1.34 11.60 -5.75
C HIS A 109 -0.14 11.17 -6.59
N ASP A 110 -0.22 11.30 -7.91
CA ASP A 110 0.88 10.93 -8.81
C ASP A 110 2.15 11.78 -8.58
N VAL A 111 2.00 13.04 -8.17
CA VAL A 111 3.15 13.90 -7.80
C VAL A 111 3.75 13.46 -6.46
N LEU A 112 2.91 13.18 -5.46
CA LEU A 112 3.37 12.73 -4.14
C LEU A 112 4.08 11.36 -4.19
N ASP A 113 3.56 10.43 -5.00
CA ASP A 113 4.15 9.09 -5.21
C ASP A 113 5.40 9.15 -6.11
N GLY A 114 5.72 10.31 -6.70
CA GLY A 114 6.87 10.50 -7.59
C GLY A 114 6.68 9.91 -8.98
N ARG A 115 5.45 9.57 -9.39
CA ARG A 115 5.11 9.10 -10.75
C ARG A 115 5.10 10.23 -11.77
N ARG A 116 4.79 11.44 -11.30
CA ARG A 116 4.80 12.67 -12.09
C ARG A 116 5.87 13.62 -11.52
N PRO A 117 6.60 14.37 -12.36
CA PRO A 117 7.45 15.44 -11.86
C PRO A 117 6.64 16.48 -11.08
N ARG A 118 7.24 17.04 -10.03
CA ARG A 118 6.67 18.17 -9.30
C ARG A 118 6.46 19.36 -10.24
N PRO A 119 5.39 20.16 -10.03
CA PRO A 119 5.20 21.39 -10.79
C PRO A 119 6.40 22.33 -10.62
N ALA A 120 6.66 23.16 -11.63
CA ALA A 120 7.75 24.12 -11.61
C ALA A 120 7.60 25.06 -10.41
N GLY A 121 8.70 25.26 -9.66
CA GLY A 121 8.72 26.09 -8.47
C GLY A 121 8.30 25.40 -7.17
N LEU A 122 7.84 24.14 -7.20
CA LEU A 122 7.57 23.39 -5.97
C LEU A 122 8.81 22.59 -5.54
N SER A 123 9.49 23.07 -4.50
CA SER A 123 10.59 22.38 -3.85
C SER A 123 10.11 21.14 -3.08
N LEU A 124 11.06 20.34 -2.57
CA LEU A 124 10.71 19.19 -1.74
C LEU A 124 10.10 19.63 -0.41
N ALA A 125 10.72 20.61 0.23
CA ALA A 125 10.25 21.16 1.50
C ALA A 125 8.83 21.72 1.38
N GLU A 126 8.54 22.49 0.33
CA GLU A 126 7.18 23.01 0.13
C GLU A 126 6.15 21.91 -0.15
N LEU A 127 6.54 20.85 -0.85
CA LEU A 127 5.67 19.67 -1.05
C LEU A 127 5.38 18.98 0.29
N GLU A 128 6.40 18.84 1.13
CA GLU A 128 6.30 18.25 2.47
C GLU A 128 5.41 19.10 3.39
N ASP A 129 5.61 20.41 3.44
CA ASP A 129 4.76 21.36 4.17
C ASP A 129 3.31 21.32 3.68
N THR A 130 3.12 21.29 2.36
CA THR A 130 1.79 21.17 1.73
C THR A 130 1.12 19.84 2.12
N PHE A 131 1.89 18.75 2.15
CA PHE A 131 1.40 17.44 2.55
C PHE A 131 0.96 17.44 4.02
N TYR A 132 1.79 17.94 4.93
CA TYR A 132 1.44 18.00 6.35
C TYR A 132 0.23 18.91 6.63
N ALA A 133 0.13 20.06 5.96
CA ALA A 133 -1.06 20.90 6.02
C ALA A 133 -2.32 20.17 5.51
N ALA A 134 -2.19 19.37 4.45
CA ALA A 134 -3.28 18.55 3.92
C ALA A 134 -3.67 17.40 4.87
N VAL A 135 -2.71 16.80 5.57
CA VAL A 135 -2.96 15.79 6.62
C VAL A 135 -3.80 16.42 7.73
N CYS A 136 -3.47 17.62 8.21
CA CYS A 136 -4.27 18.31 9.24
C CYS A 136 -5.73 18.51 8.81
N ARG A 137 -5.96 19.02 7.59
CA ARG A 137 -7.32 19.19 7.03
C ARG A 137 -8.05 17.86 6.89
N THR A 138 -7.33 16.82 6.47
CA THR A 138 -7.89 15.46 6.33
C THR A 138 -8.30 14.91 7.70
N HIS A 139 -7.49 15.14 8.74
CA HIS A 139 -7.82 14.75 10.12
C HIS A 139 -9.06 15.48 10.65
N GLU A 140 -9.23 16.77 10.35
CA GLU A 140 -10.47 17.49 10.69
C GLU A 140 -11.68 16.82 10.07
N ILE A 141 -11.63 16.53 8.76
CA ILE A 141 -12.72 15.84 8.06
C ILE A 141 -12.97 14.45 8.67
N LEU A 142 -11.93 13.67 8.92
CA LEU A 142 -12.07 12.33 9.51
C LEU A 142 -12.63 12.37 10.93
N ARG A 143 -12.31 13.39 11.74
CA ARG A 143 -12.91 13.62 13.05
C ARG A 143 -14.39 13.97 12.93
N THR A 144 -14.79 14.80 11.96
CA THR A 144 -16.21 15.08 11.71
C THR A 144 -17.01 13.84 11.31
N MET A 145 -16.35 12.87 10.65
CA MET A 145 -16.94 11.58 10.29
C MET A 145 -16.90 10.54 11.42
N GLY A 146 -16.27 10.86 12.57
CA GLY A 146 -16.07 9.93 13.67
C GLY A 146 -15.13 8.75 13.34
N LEU A 147 -14.23 8.93 12.36
CA LEU A 147 -13.27 7.90 11.94
C LEU A 147 -11.89 8.04 12.59
N LEU A 148 -11.63 9.21 13.19
CA LEU A 148 -10.50 9.46 14.07
C LEU A 148 -11.03 10.05 15.37
N ASP A 149 -10.40 9.68 16.49
CA ASP A 149 -10.71 10.28 17.77
C ASP A 149 -10.40 11.79 17.74
N ALA A 150 -11.25 12.58 18.39
CA ALA A 150 -10.94 13.98 18.64
C ALA A 150 -9.64 14.02 19.45
N ALA A 151 -8.66 14.81 19.00
CA ALA A 151 -7.51 15.09 19.86
C ALA A 151 -8.08 15.66 21.19
N PRO A 152 -7.65 15.17 22.36
CA PRO A 152 -8.09 15.76 23.61
C PRO A 152 -7.78 17.25 23.52
N ALA A 153 -8.80 18.09 23.70
CA ALA A 153 -8.64 19.53 23.70
C ALA A 153 -7.47 19.84 24.63
N ALA A 154 -6.37 20.38 24.08
CA ALA A 154 -5.21 20.73 24.86
C ALA A 154 -5.68 21.62 26.01
N ILE A 155 -5.46 21.15 27.24
CA ILE A 155 -5.66 21.92 28.46
C ILE A 155 -4.84 23.20 28.26
N GLN A 156 -5.53 24.32 28.05
CA GLN A 156 -4.88 25.62 27.97
C GLN A 156 -4.16 25.81 29.31
N PRO A 157 -2.83 26.00 29.35
CA PRO A 157 -2.20 26.42 30.58
C PRO A 157 -2.81 27.78 30.93
N THR A 158 -3.49 27.86 32.08
CA THR A 158 -3.91 29.13 32.65
C THR A 158 -2.65 29.98 32.81
N LEU A 159 -2.54 31.03 31.99
CA LEU A 159 -1.50 32.02 32.14
C LEU A 159 -1.83 32.90 33.35
N GLU A 160 -1.64 32.35 34.54
CA GLU A 160 -1.57 33.10 35.78
C GLU A 160 -0.26 33.90 35.79
N HIS A 161 -0.37 35.18 35.46
CA HIS A 161 0.70 36.18 35.60
C HIS A 161 0.67 36.74 37.03
N PRO A 162 1.83 36.99 37.66
CA PRO A 162 1.94 37.62 38.98
C PRO A 162 1.58 39.11 38.96
#